data_AF-A0A356D7E4-F1
#
_entry.id   AF-A0A356D7E4-F1
#
_cell.length_a   1.000
_cell.length_b   1.000
_cell.length_c   1.000
_cell.angle_alpha   90.00
_cell.angle_beta   90.00
_cell.angle_gamma   90.00
#
_symmetry.space_group_name_H-M   'P 1'
#
loop_
_entity.id
_entity.type
_entity.pdbx_description
1 polymer ?
#
loop_
_entity_poly.entity_id
_entity_poly.type
_entity_poly.pdbx_seq_one_letter_code
_entity_poly.pdbx_strand_id
1 'polypeptide(L)'
;MSTKVVIKKNTYFDSVSLMSISTKANQLPNVEQAFVAMATEMNKGVLRNLGLLTTELEEAKNGDLMIVIKGSSDEANEEILIGIEDLFNKKNQGGGSHEAKYATLNSAKTHIPDSNLAIISVNGQFAAREARIALENDLNVMLFSDNVSIEDELALKTMASSKGLLMMGPDCGTAIINGTALCFGNSVRRGNIGIIGASGTGSQELSVRIHEFGAGVSQLIGTGGRDLSEKIGGIMMIDALKMLDADEETQVIALISKPPAPAVAKKVLEQAEKCHKPVVVCFLGSQPLPEDKPGLTFAKSTKEAALKTVLLAGLKKEDLNLHSLNWPLIEEVRTKLTAEQKYIRGLFCGGTLCDEAMFAALEKYDDVYSNIQPNLEYRLKDVNKSIAHTFLDFGDDDFTNGKPHPMIDPTNRIGRLLQEARDPEVGVIMMDFVLGFGSHEDPVGVMIDAIKEAKNIAKQDGRELIILGYVLGTDQDTPAMDAQVKMLTDADVIWASSSTNTGLLGREFVWKGDKA
;
A
#
# COMPACT_ATOMS: atom_id res chain seq x y z
N MET A 1 -18.53 29.37 -14.91
CA MET A 1 -18.14 27.95 -14.89
C MET A 1 -18.13 27.46 -16.31
N SER A 2 -16.97 27.00 -16.78
CA SER A 2 -16.80 26.50 -18.14
C SER A 2 -16.04 25.18 -18.13
N THR A 3 -16.35 24.31 -19.09
CA THR A 3 -15.69 23.03 -19.28
C THR A 3 -14.84 23.08 -20.54
N LYS A 4 -13.54 22.83 -20.38
CA LYS A 4 -12.59 22.68 -21.49
C LYS A 4 -12.23 21.20 -21.68
N VAL A 5 -12.22 20.77 -22.93
CA VAL A 5 -11.87 19.41 -23.33
C VAL A 5 -10.71 19.47 -24.33
N VAL A 6 -9.68 18.66 -24.10
CA VAL A 6 -8.55 18.48 -25.02
C VAL A 6 -8.30 16.99 -25.22
N ILE A 7 -8.23 16.56 -26.47
CA ILE A 7 -7.89 15.18 -26.86
C ILE A 7 -6.58 15.18 -27.62
N LYS A 8 -5.55 14.53 -27.06
CA LYS A 8 -4.25 14.33 -27.73
C LYS A 8 -4.20 12.92 -28.30
N LYS A 9 -4.32 12.83 -29.64
CA LYS A 9 -4.40 11.55 -30.35
C LYS A 9 -3.11 10.74 -30.24
N ASN A 10 -3.22 9.43 -30.09
CA ASN A 10 -2.08 8.48 -30.02
C ASN A 10 -0.98 8.90 -29.04
N THR A 11 -1.35 9.56 -27.95
CA THR A 11 -0.43 10.05 -26.94
C THR A 11 -0.58 9.17 -25.72
N TYR A 12 0.32 8.21 -25.55
CA TYR A 12 0.27 7.27 -24.45
C TYR A 12 1.11 7.73 -23.27
N PHE A 13 0.51 7.67 -22.08
CA PHE A 13 1.19 7.76 -20.79
C PHE A 13 0.68 6.63 -19.91
N ASP A 14 1.51 6.14 -19.00
CA ASP A 14 1.07 5.15 -18.02
C ASP A 14 0.05 5.77 -17.05
N SER A 15 -0.85 4.92 -16.53
CA SER A 15 -1.96 5.37 -15.69
C SER A 15 -1.48 6.09 -14.43
N VAL A 16 -0.38 5.66 -13.81
CA VAL A 16 0.16 6.28 -12.58
C VAL A 16 0.64 7.71 -12.86
N SER A 17 1.33 7.91 -13.98
CA SER A 17 1.73 9.24 -14.45
C SER A 17 0.53 10.16 -14.65
N LEU A 18 -0.50 9.69 -15.35
CA LEU A 18 -1.69 10.49 -15.63
C LEU A 18 -2.48 10.80 -14.37
N MET A 19 -2.58 9.85 -13.45
CA MET A 19 -3.20 10.03 -12.14
C MET A 19 -2.49 11.12 -11.34
N SER A 20 -1.17 11.03 -11.20
CA SER A 20 -0.37 12.05 -10.50
C SER A 20 -0.55 13.44 -11.11
N ILE A 21 -0.56 13.55 -12.44
CA ILE A 21 -0.82 14.80 -13.16
C ILE A 21 -2.24 15.29 -12.88
N SER A 22 -3.24 14.41 -12.90
CA SER A 22 -4.62 14.75 -12.59
C SER A 22 -4.75 15.28 -11.15
N THR A 23 -4.08 14.67 -10.17
CA THR A 23 -4.07 15.14 -8.76
C THR A 23 -3.45 16.53 -8.65
N LYS A 24 -2.25 16.73 -9.22
CA LYS A 24 -1.58 18.04 -9.24
C LYS A 24 -2.41 19.10 -9.96
N ALA A 25 -3.10 18.71 -11.04
CA ALA A 25 -4.01 19.59 -11.75
C ALA A 25 -5.18 20.06 -10.88
N ASN A 26 -5.76 19.17 -10.06
CA ASN A 26 -6.84 19.53 -9.13
C ASN A 26 -6.38 20.45 -7.98
N GLN A 27 -5.07 20.57 -7.73
CA GLN A 27 -4.51 21.48 -6.73
C GLN A 27 -4.19 22.88 -7.29
N LEU A 28 -4.32 23.08 -8.61
CA LEU A 28 -4.08 24.39 -9.21
C LEU A 28 -5.18 25.40 -8.78
N PRO A 29 -4.84 26.70 -8.63
CA PRO A 29 -5.83 27.72 -8.31
C PRO A 29 -6.97 27.75 -9.33
N ASN A 30 -8.20 28.01 -8.86
CA ASN A 30 -9.40 28.15 -9.69
C ASN A 30 -9.87 26.89 -10.45
N VAL A 31 -9.31 25.72 -10.13
CA VAL A 31 -9.81 24.41 -10.59
C VAL A 31 -10.93 23.94 -9.68
N GLU A 32 -12.11 23.69 -10.25
CA GLU A 32 -13.15 22.93 -9.55
C GLU A 32 -12.89 21.43 -9.74
N GLN A 33 -12.55 21.04 -10.98
CA GLN A 33 -12.23 19.66 -11.29
C GLN A 33 -11.34 19.56 -12.54
N ALA A 34 -10.29 18.76 -12.46
CA ALA A 34 -9.47 18.38 -13.61
C ALA A 34 -9.37 16.85 -13.70
N PHE A 35 -9.52 16.31 -14.91
CA PHE A 35 -9.44 14.88 -15.18
C PHE A 35 -8.51 14.63 -16.35
N VAL A 36 -7.37 13.99 -16.08
CA VAL A 36 -6.34 13.65 -17.08
C VAL A 36 -6.21 12.14 -17.14
N ALA A 37 -6.61 11.53 -18.26
CA ALA A 37 -6.63 10.06 -18.37
C ALA A 37 -6.60 9.58 -19.83
N MET A 38 -6.18 8.32 -20.04
CA MET A 38 -6.39 7.65 -21.33
C MET A 38 -7.89 7.46 -21.61
N ALA A 39 -8.31 7.57 -22.88
CA ALA A 39 -9.69 7.42 -23.33
C ALA A 39 -10.21 5.97 -23.33
N THR A 40 -9.98 5.25 -22.23
CA THR A 40 -10.50 3.90 -22.01
C THR A 40 -11.99 3.95 -21.65
N GLU A 41 -12.74 2.89 -21.95
CA GLU A 41 -14.16 2.77 -21.58
C GLU A 41 -14.40 2.96 -20.08
N MET A 42 -13.47 2.50 -19.24
CA MET A 42 -13.52 2.72 -17.78
C MET A 42 -13.46 4.22 -17.45
N ASN A 43 -12.48 4.95 -18.00
CA ASN A 43 -12.30 6.37 -17.72
C ASN A 43 -13.43 7.22 -18.33
N LYS A 44 -13.98 6.82 -19.48
CA LYS A 44 -15.21 7.39 -20.03
C LYS A 44 -16.39 7.15 -19.08
N GLY A 45 -16.48 5.98 -18.47
CA GLY A 45 -17.42 5.68 -17.39
C GLY A 45 -17.29 6.63 -16.20
N VAL A 46 -16.06 6.91 -15.75
CA VAL A 46 -15.80 7.90 -14.69
C VAL A 46 -16.28 9.29 -15.09
N LEU A 47 -15.92 9.76 -16.29
CA LEU A 47 -16.39 11.06 -16.81
C LEU A 47 -17.92 11.13 -16.91
N ARG A 48 -18.59 10.02 -17.23
CA ARG A 48 -20.05 9.94 -17.26
C ARG A 48 -20.65 10.18 -15.88
N ASN A 49 -20.10 9.53 -14.85
CA ASN A 49 -20.55 9.68 -13.47
C ASN A 49 -20.30 11.09 -12.92
N LEU A 50 -19.26 11.76 -13.41
CA LEU A 50 -18.94 13.15 -13.06
C LEU A 50 -19.77 14.18 -13.84
N GLY A 51 -20.56 13.76 -14.83
CA GLY A 51 -21.29 14.68 -15.71
C GLY A 51 -20.39 15.49 -16.64
N LEU A 52 -19.18 14.99 -16.90
CA LEU A 52 -18.13 15.66 -17.68
C LEU A 52 -17.88 15.02 -19.05
N LEU A 53 -18.61 13.94 -19.38
CA LEU A 53 -18.48 13.25 -20.66
C LEU A 53 -19.18 14.04 -21.77
N THR A 54 -18.40 14.46 -22.77
CA THR A 54 -18.90 15.11 -23.99
C THR A 54 -18.91 14.11 -25.16
N THR A 55 -19.65 14.41 -26.22
CA THR A 55 -19.70 13.57 -27.43
C THR A 55 -18.31 13.32 -28.02
N GLU A 56 -17.44 14.33 -28.01
CA GLU A 56 -16.07 14.22 -28.50
C GLU A 56 -15.21 13.26 -27.67
N LEU A 57 -15.44 13.19 -26.35
CA LEU A 57 -14.76 12.25 -25.45
C LEU A 57 -15.28 10.82 -25.60
N GLU A 58 -16.56 10.65 -25.94
CA GLU A 58 -17.14 9.33 -26.24
C GLU A 58 -16.48 8.69 -27.47
N GLU A 59 -16.19 9.51 -28.50
CA GLU A 59 -15.58 9.08 -29.77
C GLU A 59 -14.05 8.85 -29.68
N ALA A 60 -13.40 9.32 -28.61
CA ALA A 60 -11.97 9.14 -28.40
C ALA A 60 -11.60 7.64 -28.30
N LYS A 61 -10.48 7.24 -28.91
CA LYS A 61 -10.03 5.84 -28.91
C LYS A 61 -9.18 5.55 -27.68
N ASN A 62 -9.14 4.30 -27.21
CA ASN A 62 -8.37 3.88 -26.03
C ASN A 62 -6.91 4.37 -25.96
N GLY A 63 -6.26 4.65 -27.10
CA GLY A 63 -4.88 5.17 -27.18
C GLY A 63 -4.76 6.70 -27.15
N ASP A 64 -5.87 7.43 -27.03
CA ASP A 64 -5.90 8.89 -26.97
C ASP A 64 -5.86 9.37 -25.51
N LEU A 65 -5.17 10.48 -25.27
CA LEU A 65 -5.14 11.14 -23.97
C LEU A 65 -6.28 12.18 -23.91
N MET A 66 -7.07 12.16 -22.84
CA MET A 66 -8.11 13.13 -22.54
C MET A 66 -7.68 14.04 -21.39
N ILE A 67 -7.86 15.33 -21.56
CA ILE A 67 -7.73 16.35 -20.51
C ILE A 67 -9.06 17.08 -20.44
N VAL A 68 -9.74 16.98 -19.30
CA VAL A 68 -11.03 17.63 -19.04
C VAL A 68 -10.86 18.56 -17.86
N ILE A 69 -11.17 19.85 -18.03
CA ILE A 69 -10.99 20.88 -17.01
C ILE A 69 -12.32 21.57 -16.81
N LYS A 70 -12.76 21.66 -15.56
CA LYS A 70 -13.89 22.47 -15.12
C LYS A 70 -13.36 23.55 -14.19
N GLY A 71 -13.38 24.78 -14.68
CA GLY A 71 -12.88 25.96 -13.99
C GLY A 71 -13.90 27.09 -13.92
N SER A 72 -13.52 28.16 -13.24
CA SER A 72 -14.39 29.32 -13.00
C SER A 72 -14.75 30.08 -14.29
N SER A 73 -13.82 30.20 -15.25
CA SER A 73 -14.00 30.82 -16.57
C SER A 73 -13.18 30.11 -17.68
N ASP A 74 -13.39 30.50 -18.94
CA ASP A 74 -12.60 30.00 -20.08
C ASP A 74 -11.12 30.40 -19.99
N GLU A 75 -10.84 31.62 -19.53
CA GLU A 75 -9.48 32.11 -19.33
C GLU A 75 -8.74 31.31 -18.25
N ALA A 76 -9.43 31.00 -17.15
CA ALA A 76 -8.88 30.13 -16.11
C ALA A 76 -8.56 28.74 -16.67
N ASN A 77 -9.45 28.17 -17.50
CA ASN A 77 -9.23 26.87 -18.13
C ASN A 77 -8.00 26.85 -19.06
N GLU A 78 -7.66 27.96 -19.72
CA GLU A 78 -6.43 28.08 -20.50
C GLU A 78 -5.19 28.07 -19.61
N GLU A 79 -5.19 28.84 -18.52
CA GLU A 79 -4.08 28.85 -17.56
C GLU A 79 -3.88 27.48 -16.90
N ILE A 80 -4.97 26.80 -16.55
CA ILE A 80 -4.95 25.44 -16.00
C ILE A 80 -4.38 24.46 -17.03
N LEU A 81 -4.77 24.57 -18.30
CA LEU A 81 -4.23 23.71 -19.36
C LEU A 81 -2.72 23.90 -19.50
N ILE A 82 -2.23 25.15 -19.47
CA ILE A 82 -0.78 25.45 -19.50
C ILE A 82 -0.09 24.80 -18.29
N GLY A 83 -0.66 24.93 -17.09
CA GLY A 83 -0.15 24.28 -15.89
C GLY A 83 -0.08 22.75 -16.01
N ILE A 84 -1.10 22.12 -16.59
CA ILE A 84 -1.12 20.69 -16.88
C ILE A 84 -0.04 20.31 -17.90
N GLU A 85 0.15 21.09 -18.96
CA GLU A 85 1.20 20.86 -19.95
C GLU A 85 2.61 21.00 -19.37
N ASP A 86 2.82 21.94 -18.45
CA ASP A 86 4.06 22.07 -17.70
C ASP A 86 4.33 20.88 -16.78
N LEU A 87 3.29 20.28 -16.19
CA LEU A 87 3.42 19.04 -15.40
C LEU A 87 3.89 17.86 -16.27
N PHE A 88 3.42 17.76 -17.51
CA PHE A 88 3.94 16.79 -18.48
C PHE A 88 5.41 17.04 -18.81
N ASN A 89 5.81 18.31 -18.96
CA ASN A 89 7.18 18.69 -19.37
C ASN A 89 8.22 18.57 -18.24
N LYS A 90 7.85 18.89 -16.99
CA LYS A 90 8.75 18.76 -15.83
C LYS A 90 9.17 17.32 -15.58
N LYS A 91 8.30 16.34 -15.89
CA LYS A 91 8.64 14.91 -15.78
C LYS A 91 9.70 14.47 -16.81
N ASN A 92 9.77 15.14 -17.96
CA ASN A 92 10.77 14.86 -19.00
C ASN A 92 12.16 15.49 -18.70
N GLN A 93 12.28 16.38 -17.70
CA GLN A 93 13.55 17.05 -17.34
C GLN A 93 14.27 16.43 -16.13
N GLY A 94 13.80 15.28 -15.62
CA GLY A 94 14.59 14.48 -14.68
C GLY A 94 15.82 13.93 -15.40
N GLY A 95 17.02 14.38 -15.01
CA GLY A 95 18.30 14.14 -15.70
C GLY A 95 18.78 12.68 -15.68
N GLY A 96 18.13 11.83 -16.47
CA GLY A 96 18.63 10.52 -16.88
C GLY A 96 19.05 10.53 -18.35
N SER A 97 20.06 9.73 -18.70
CA SER A 97 20.42 9.43 -20.10
C SER A 97 19.18 9.13 -20.94
N HIS A 98 19.19 9.47 -22.23
CA HIS A 98 18.18 9.01 -23.20
C HIS A 98 18.13 7.47 -23.20
N GLU A 99 17.37 6.88 -22.28
CA GLU A 99 17.10 5.45 -22.29
C GLU A 99 16.22 5.17 -23.50
N ALA A 100 16.69 4.24 -24.34
CA ALA A 100 15.95 3.81 -25.51
C ALA A 100 14.60 3.23 -25.08
N LYS A 101 13.51 3.83 -25.55
CA LYS A 101 12.15 3.31 -25.33
C LYS A 101 11.81 2.32 -26.44
N TYR A 102 11.44 1.11 -26.07
CA TYR A 102 11.03 0.06 -27.00
C TYR A 102 9.51 -0.14 -26.94
N ALA A 103 8.88 -0.36 -28.09
CA ALA A 103 7.43 -0.54 -28.16
C ALA A 103 6.94 -1.93 -27.72
N THR A 104 7.82 -2.94 -27.70
CA THR A 104 7.47 -4.32 -27.34
C THR A 104 8.57 -4.96 -26.49
N LEU A 105 8.20 -5.93 -25.66
CA LEU A 105 9.13 -6.68 -24.83
C LEU A 105 10.18 -7.42 -25.67
N ASN A 106 9.77 -8.07 -26.76
CA ASN A 106 10.70 -8.77 -27.66
C ASN A 106 11.76 -7.83 -28.25
N SER A 107 11.34 -6.61 -28.63
CA SER A 107 12.28 -5.59 -29.12
C SER A 107 13.23 -5.15 -28.02
N ALA A 108 12.72 -4.91 -26.81
CA ALA A 108 13.55 -4.55 -25.65
C ALA A 108 14.58 -5.65 -25.34
N LYS A 109 14.17 -6.91 -25.24
CA LYS A 109 15.05 -8.07 -24.98
C LYS A 109 16.12 -8.25 -26.06
N THR A 110 15.78 -7.99 -27.33
CA THR A 110 16.74 -8.06 -28.43
C THR A 110 17.86 -7.02 -28.28
N HIS A 111 17.52 -5.80 -27.83
CA HIS A 111 18.50 -4.72 -27.67
C HIS A 111 19.18 -4.72 -26.29
N ILE A 112 18.58 -5.35 -25.29
CA ILE A 112 19.10 -5.49 -23.93
C ILE A 112 19.10 -6.99 -23.58
N PRO A 113 20.00 -7.80 -24.20
CA PRO A 113 19.99 -9.25 -24.05
C PRO A 113 20.23 -9.73 -22.62
N ASP A 114 20.95 -8.94 -21.81
CA ASP A 114 21.28 -9.28 -20.42
C ASP A 114 20.17 -8.96 -19.41
N SER A 115 19.07 -8.35 -19.86
CA SER A 115 17.90 -8.13 -19.01
C SER A 115 17.36 -9.45 -18.47
N ASN A 116 17.00 -9.51 -17.19
CA ASN A 116 16.57 -10.74 -16.51
C ASN A 116 15.23 -10.61 -15.76
N LEU A 117 14.64 -9.42 -15.74
CA LEU A 117 13.38 -9.12 -15.05
C LEU A 117 12.54 -8.16 -15.89
N ALA A 118 11.25 -8.47 -16.02
CA ALA A 118 10.24 -7.60 -16.61
C ALA A 118 9.25 -7.13 -15.53
N ILE A 119 9.08 -5.82 -15.40
CA ILE A 119 8.04 -5.22 -14.56
C ILE A 119 6.86 -4.84 -15.45
N ILE A 120 5.69 -5.39 -15.16
CA ILE A 120 4.50 -5.25 -15.98
C ILE A 120 3.43 -4.50 -15.18
N SER A 121 3.12 -3.30 -15.63
CA SER A 121 2.15 -2.37 -15.03
C SER A 121 1.16 -1.83 -16.07
N VAL A 122 0.82 -2.64 -17.07
CA VAL A 122 -0.20 -2.33 -18.09
C VAL A 122 -1.62 -2.61 -17.56
N ASN A 123 -2.66 -2.32 -18.34
CA ASN A 123 -4.03 -2.70 -17.97
C ASN A 123 -4.14 -4.24 -17.79
N GLY A 124 -4.85 -4.70 -16.75
CA GLY A 124 -5.03 -6.11 -16.41
C GLY A 124 -5.44 -7.02 -17.57
N GLN A 125 -6.29 -6.51 -18.48
CA GLN A 125 -6.73 -7.23 -19.68
C GLN A 125 -5.59 -7.64 -20.62
N PHE A 126 -4.47 -6.89 -20.61
CA PHE A 126 -3.28 -7.18 -21.43
C PHE A 126 -2.14 -7.77 -20.61
N ALA A 127 -2.20 -7.69 -19.28
CA ALA A 127 -1.08 -7.98 -18.41
C ALA A 127 -0.63 -9.44 -18.48
N ALA A 128 -1.59 -10.39 -18.54
CA ALA A 128 -1.27 -11.81 -18.69
C ALA A 128 -0.56 -12.14 -20.02
N ARG A 129 -0.91 -11.43 -21.10
CA ARG A 129 -0.25 -11.60 -22.40
C ARG A 129 1.21 -11.15 -22.31
N GLU A 130 1.47 -9.96 -21.79
CA GLU A 130 2.83 -9.43 -21.67
C GLU A 130 3.69 -10.28 -20.72
N ALA A 131 3.09 -10.79 -19.62
CA ALA A 131 3.78 -11.67 -18.68
C ALA A 131 4.18 -13.00 -19.33
N ARG A 132 3.30 -13.59 -20.14
CA ARG A 132 3.61 -14.80 -20.90
C ARG A 132 4.76 -14.57 -21.88
N ILE A 133 4.75 -13.46 -22.62
CA ILE A 133 5.83 -13.09 -23.54
C ILE A 133 7.15 -12.93 -22.77
N ALA A 134 7.13 -12.30 -21.59
CA ALA A 134 8.31 -12.17 -20.75
C ALA A 134 8.89 -13.53 -20.33
N LEU A 135 8.05 -14.44 -19.82
CA LEU A 135 8.47 -15.79 -19.42
C LEU A 135 8.94 -16.65 -20.61
N GLU A 136 8.35 -16.48 -21.78
CA GLU A 136 8.80 -17.12 -23.03
C GLU A 136 10.20 -16.63 -23.45
N ASN A 137 10.57 -15.40 -23.09
CA ASN A 137 11.90 -14.81 -23.27
C ASN A 137 12.86 -15.04 -22.08
N ASP A 138 12.53 -15.99 -21.20
CA ASP A 138 13.31 -16.37 -20.02
C ASP A 138 13.60 -15.19 -19.07
N LEU A 139 12.65 -14.27 -18.96
CA LEU A 139 12.68 -13.20 -17.96
C LEU A 139 11.89 -13.60 -16.72
N ASN A 140 12.41 -13.26 -15.55
CA ASN A 140 11.60 -13.16 -14.34
C ASN A 140 10.52 -12.09 -14.54
N VAL A 141 9.40 -12.21 -13.84
CA VAL A 141 8.30 -11.26 -13.97
C VAL A 141 7.88 -10.72 -12.61
N MET A 142 7.75 -9.40 -12.53
CA MET A 142 6.95 -8.71 -11.53
C MET A 142 5.70 -8.15 -12.21
N LEU A 143 4.56 -8.75 -11.90
CA LEU A 143 3.26 -8.36 -12.41
C LEU A 143 2.57 -7.49 -11.37
N PHE A 144 2.82 -6.20 -11.48
CA PHE A 144 2.18 -5.17 -10.66
C PHE A 144 0.69 -5.05 -10.99
N SER A 145 0.34 -5.17 -12.27
CA SER A 145 -1.03 -5.12 -12.75
C SER A 145 -1.93 -6.10 -12.00
N ASP A 146 -3.08 -5.59 -11.54
CA ASP A 146 -4.19 -6.39 -11.04
C ASP A 146 -5.21 -6.69 -12.17
N ASN A 147 -6.38 -7.26 -11.84
CA ASN A 147 -7.46 -7.63 -12.76
C ASN A 147 -7.04 -8.70 -13.79
N VAL A 148 -6.20 -9.64 -13.35
CA VAL A 148 -5.83 -10.84 -14.09
C VAL A 148 -6.63 -12.04 -13.58
N SER A 149 -7.10 -12.88 -14.49
CA SER A 149 -7.89 -14.07 -14.14
C SER A 149 -7.08 -15.04 -13.27
N ILE A 150 -7.77 -15.85 -12.45
CA ILE A 150 -7.11 -16.86 -11.60
C ILE A 150 -6.47 -17.94 -12.49
N GLU A 151 -7.12 -18.26 -13.60
CA GLU A 151 -6.65 -19.23 -14.59
C GLU A 151 -5.35 -18.77 -15.25
N ASP A 152 -5.26 -17.49 -15.64
CA ASP A 152 -4.02 -16.91 -16.17
C ASP A 152 -2.91 -16.85 -15.11
N GLU A 153 -3.23 -16.43 -13.88
CA GLU A 153 -2.25 -16.43 -12.77
C GLU A 153 -1.65 -17.83 -12.56
N LEU A 154 -2.51 -18.86 -12.46
CA LEU A 154 -2.07 -20.24 -12.28
C LEU A 154 -1.20 -20.71 -13.46
N ALA A 155 -1.60 -20.40 -14.70
CA ALA A 155 -0.85 -20.78 -15.88
C ALA A 155 0.54 -20.10 -15.93
N LEU A 156 0.61 -18.81 -15.60
CA LEU A 156 1.86 -18.04 -15.58
C LEU A 156 2.81 -18.55 -14.49
N LYS A 157 2.31 -18.74 -13.25
CA LYS A 157 3.12 -19.26 -12.13
C LYS A 157 3.61 -20.68 -12.40
N THR A 158 2.77 -21.53 -12.98
CA THR A 158 3.17 -22.90 -13.36
C THR A 158 4.27 -22.88 -14.44
N MET A 159 4.12 -22.03 -15.47
CA MET A 159 5.12 -21.86 -16.51
C MET A 159 6.46 -21.39 -15.92
N ALA A 160 6.44 -20.35 -15.08
CA ALA A 160 7.64 -19.80 -14.46
C ALA A 160 8.33 -20.83 -13.55
N SER A 161 7.57 -21.53 -12.71
CA SER A 161 8.06 -22.61 -11.86
C SER A 161 8.77 -23.71 -12.66
N SER A 162 8.19 -24.14 -13.79
CA SER A 162 8.80 -25.15 -14.68
C SER A 162 10.13 -24.69 -15.31
N LYS A 163 10.34 -23.38 -15.42
CA LYS A 163 11.53 -22.73 -15.97
C LYS A 163 12.53 -22.28 -14.90
N GLY A 164 12.18 -22.39 -13.60
CA GLY A 164 12.99 -21.85 -12.50
C GLY A 164 13.01 -20.31 -12.45
N LEU A 165 11.95 -19.66 -12.94
CA LEU A 165 11.81 -18.20 -12.96
C LEU A 165 10.85 -17.74 -11.86
N LEU A 166 11.05 -16.50 -11.39
CA LEU A 166 10.10 -15.80 -10.53
C LEU A 166 8.90 -15.31 -11.36
N MET A 167 7.70 -15.53 -10.84
CA MET A 167 6.45 -14.93 -11.29
C MET A 167 5.76 -14.25 -10.11
N MET A 168 6.26 -13.06 -9.75
CA MET A 168 5.76 -12.24 -8.66
C MET A 168 4.46 -11.57 -9.12
N GLY A 169 3.34 -11.86 -8.47
CA GLY A 169 2.03 -11.32 -8.87
C GLY A 169 1.18 -12.30 -9.68
N PRO A 170 0.01 -11.89 -10.21
CA PRO A 170 -0.55 -10.53 -10.30
C PRO A 170 -0.77 -9.83 -8.97
N ASP A 171 -1.03 -8.52 -9.03
CA ASP A 171 -1.23 -7.68 -7.84
C ASP A 171 -0.04 -7.78 -6.86
N CYS A 172 1.17 -7.70 -7.40
CA CYS A 172 2.40 -7.64 -6.61
C CYS A 172 2.86 -6.19 -6.51
N GLY A 173 2.46 -5.51 -5.44
CA GLY A 173 2.79 -4.10 -5.21
C GLY A 173 4.24 -3.83 -4.80
N THR A 174 4.94 -4.79 -4.20
CA THR A 174 6.23 -4.56 -3.52
C THR A 174 7.22 -5.70 -3.76
N ALA A 175 8.44 -5.35 -4.16
CA ALA A 175 9.61 -6.23 -4.16
C ALA A 175 10.89 -5.41 -3.89
N ILE A 176 11.93 -6.04 -3.35
CA ILE A 176 13.28 -5.47 -3.24
C ILE A 176 14.24 -6.53 -3.76
N ILE A 177 14.68 -6.39 -5.01
CA ILE A 177 15.56 -7.36 -5.65
C ILE A 177 16.94 -6.75 -5.79
N ASN A 178 17.94 -7.42 -5.23
CA ASN A 178 19.31 -6.93 -5.17
C ASN A 178 19.45 -5.51 -4.61
N GLY A 179 18.59 -5.11 -3.68
CA GLY A 179 18.60 -3.78 -3.04
C GLY A 179 17.86 -2.71 -3.82
N THR A 180 17.31 -3.04 -4.98
CA THR A 180 16.45 -2.16 -5.77
C THR A 180 15.00 -2.43 -5.38
N ALA A 181 14.36 -1.45 -4.74
CA ALA A 181 12.92 -1.46 -4.53
C ALA A 181 12.18 -1.30 -5.86
N LEU A 182 11.16 -2.13 -6.08
CA LEU A 182 10.36 -2.19 -7.30
C LEU A 182 8.90 -1.85 -6.99
N CYS A 183 8.29 -1.01 -7.85
CA CYS A 183 6.94 -0.47 -7.64
C CYS A 183 6.82 0.32 -6.33
N PHE A 184 6.00 -0.14 -5.38
CA PHE A 184 5.92 0.45 -4.05
C PHE A 184 6.94 -0.20 -3.13
N GLY A 185 7.90 0.56 -2.62
CA GLY A 185 8.93 0.01 -1.74
C GLY A 185 9.77 1.08 -1.07
N ASN A 186 10.35 0.73 0.07
CA ASN A 186 11.19 1.61 0.86
C ASN A 186 12.67 1.37 0.56
N SER A 187 13.47 2.42 0.65
CA SER A 187 14.93 2.31 0.66
C SER A 187 15.35 1.68 1.97
N VAL A 188 15.87 0.45 1.92
CA VAL A 188 16.31 -0.28 3.11
C VAL A 188 17.78 -0.67 3.01
N ARG A 189 18.45 -0.82 4.15
CA ARG A 189 19.83 -1.30 4.18
C ARG A 189 19.91 -2.69 3.58
N ARG A 190 20.91 -2.93 2.74
CA ARG A 190 21.29 -4.27 2.31
C ARG A 190 21.81 -5.07 3.49
N GLY A 191 21.47 -6.35 3.53
CA GLY A 191 21.89 -7.27 4.58
C GLY A 191 21.60 -8.72 4.21
N ASN A 192 21.40 -9.56 5.22
CA ASN A 192 21.36 -11.02 5.08
C ASN A 192 19.98 -11.62 5.39
N ILE A 193 18.93 -10.81 5.47
CA ILE A 193 17.57 -11.27 5.73
C ILE A 193 16.76 -11.30 4.44
N GLY A 194 16.27 -12.48 4.07
CA GLY A 194 15.37 -12.66 2.95
C GLY A 194 13.91 -12.56 3.39
N ILE A 195 13.07 -11.85 2.64
CA ILE A 195 11.64 -11.67 2.93
C ILE A 195 10.83 -12.25 1.77
N ILE A 196 9.77 -13.00 2.08
CA ILE A 196 8.79 -13.45 1.09
C ILE A 196 7.40 -13.04 1.55
N GLY A 197 6.69 -12.32 0.69
CA GLY A 197 5.47 -11.60 1.08
C GLY A 197 4.30 -11.80 0.13
N ALA A 198 3.18 -12.29 0.66
CA ALA A 198 1.87 -12.21 0.01
C ALA A 198 1.06 -11.02 0.55
N SER A 199 1.74 -9.89 0.77
CA SER A 199 1.20 -8.64 1.28
C SER A 199 2.14 -7.49 0.92
N GLY A 200 1.66 -6.45 0.22
CA GLY A 200 2.47 -5.29 -0.15
C GLY A 200 2.94 -4.50 1.07
N THR A 201 2.04 -3.78 1.73
CA THR A 201 2.38 -2.94 2.89
C THR A 201 2.85 -3.74 4.12
N GLY A 202 2.48 -5.02 4.24
CA GLY A 202 3.04 -5.90 5.26
C GLY A 202 4.51 -6.23 5.02
N SER A 203 4.91 -6.40 3.76
CA SER A 203 6.33 -6.59 3.40
C SER A 203 7.13 -5.30 3.58
N GLN A 204 6.53 -4.14 3.24
CA GLN A 204 7.13 -2.84 3.52
C GLN A 204 7.34 -2.64 5.03
N GLU A 205 6.31 -2.85 5.85
CA GLU A 205 6.41 -2.77 7.32
C GLU A 205 7.51 -3.68 7.85
N LEU A 206 7.53 -4.95 7.44
CA LEU A 206 8.54 -5.91 7.89
C LEU A 206 9.97 -5.46 7.52
N SER A 207 10.19 -5.02 6.28
CA SER A 207 11.51 -4.56 5.83
C SER A 207 11.96 -3.25 6.50
N VAL A 208 11.03 -2.30 6.72
CA VAL A 208 11.29 -1.07 7.46
C VAL A 208 11.61 -1.36 8.93
N ARG A 209 10.90 -2.28 9.58
CA ARG A 209 11.20 -2.68 10.97
C ARG A 209 12.55 -3.39 11.08
N ILE A 210 12.90 -4.26 10.13
CA ILE A 210 14.22 -4.89 10.05
C ILE A 210 15.31 -3.82 9.90
N HIS A 211 15.09 -2.83 9.05
CA HIS A 211 15.97 -1.67 8.91
C HIS A 211 16.09 -0.92 10.24
N GLU A 212 14.99 -0.54 10.87
CA GLU A 212 15.00 0.24 12.11
C GLU A 212 15.75 -0.48 13.23
N PHE A 213 15.61 -1.81 13.31
CA PHE A 213 16.31 -2.63 14.29
C PHE A 213 17.80 -2.85 14.02
N GLY A 214 18.39 -2.26 12.98
CA GLY A 214 19.84 -2.36 12.77
C GLY A 214 20.28 -3.49 11.82
N ALA A 215 19.35 -4.27 11.27
CA ALA A 215 19.63 -5.32 10.26
C ALA A 215 19.27 -4.86 8.82
N GLY A 216 19.53 -5.69 7.81
CA GLY A 216 19.29 -5.35 6.41
C GLY A 216 18.72 -6.51 5.60
N VAL A 217 18.14 -6.18 4.45
CA VAL A 217 17.44 -7.12 3.57
C VAL A 217 18.36 -7.57 2.44
N SER A 218 18.45 -8.88 2.21
CA SER A 218 19.08 -9.46 1.02
C SER A 218 18.13 -9.30 -0.17
N GLN A 219 16.97 -9.93 -0.07
CA GLN A 219 15.89 -9.91 -1.06
C GLN A 219 14.53 -9.75 -0.37
N LEU A 220 13.58 -9.09 -1.02
CA LEU A 220 12.16 -9.10 -0.69
C LEU A 220 11.40 -9.52 -1.93
N ILE A 221 10.81 -10.72 -1.90
CA ILE A 221 10.08 -11.29 -3.02
C ILE A 221 8.58 -11.23 -2.73
N GLY A 222 7.87 -10.36 -3.45
CA GLY A 222 6.40 -10.33 -3.42
C GLY A 222 5.80 -11.47 -4.24
N THR A 223 4.78 -12.15 -3.74
CA THR A 223 4.19 -13.33 -4.42
C THR A 223 2.91 -13.00 -5.18
N GLY A 224 2.33 -11.82 -4.94
CA GLY A 224 0.95 -11.48 -5.31
C GLY A 224 -0.06 -11.86 -4.24
N GLY A 225 -1.11 -11.04 -4.07
CA GLY A 225 -2.06 -11.16 -2.96
C GLY A 225 -2.84 -12.48 -2.90
N ARG A 226 -3.03 -13.15 -4.05
CA ARG A 226 -3.80 -14.40 -4.17
C ARG A 226 -2.95 -15.67 -4.15
N ASP A 227 -1.63 -15.56 -4.03
CA ASP A 227 -0.73 -16.72 -4.13
C ASP A 227 -1.08 -17.83 -3.13
N LEU A 228 -1.44 -17.45 -1.90
CA LEU A 228 -1.79 -18.40 -0.84
C LEU A 228 -3.26 -18.85 -0.83
N SER A 229 -4.02 -18.51 -1.87
CA SER A 229 -5.36 -19.05 -2.08
C SER A 229 -5.31 -20.52 -2.48
N GLU A 230 -6.38 -21.26 -2.22
CA GLU A 230 -6.46 -22.68 -2.57
C GLU A 230 -6.31 -22.94 -4.08
N LYS A 231 -6.83 -22.02 -4.91
CA LYS A 231 -6.78 -22.14 -6.38
C LYS A 231 -5.37 -21.98 -6.95
N ILE A 232 -4.53 -21.15 -6.34
CA ILE A 232 -3.15 -20.92 -6.80
C ILE A 232 -2.17 -21.88 -6.12
N GLY A 233 -2.36 -22.16 -4.83
CA GLY A 233 -1.64 -23.20 -4.13
C GLY A 233 -0.26 -22.83 -3.59
N GLY A 234 0.06 -21.53 -3.52
CA GLY A 234 1.31 -21.02 -2.94
C GLY A 234 2.55 -21.26 -3.79
N ILE A 235 2.40 -21.37 -5.11
CA ILE A 235 3.50 -21.72 -6.03
C ILE A 235 4.67 -20.75 -5.86
N MET A 236 4.39 -19.44 -5.90
CA MET A 236 5.45 -18.43 -5.83
C MET A 236 6.09 -18.38 -4.44
N MET A 237 5.30 -18.48 -3.36
CA MET A 237 5.82 -18.56 -2.00
C MET A 237 6.78 -19.75 -1.81
N ILE A 238 6.40 -20.93 -2.31
CA ILE A 238 7.20 -22.17 -2.20
C ILE A 238 8.48 -22.07 -3.03
N ASP A 239 8.42 -21.51 -4.23
CA ASP A 239 9.60 -21.37 -5.08
C ASP A 239 10.55 -20.28 -4.57
N ALA A 240 10.01 -19.16 -4.09
CA ALA A 240 10.80 -18.13 -3.40
C ALA A 240 11.51 -18.70 -2.16
N LEU A 241 10.84 -19.56 -1.38
CA LEU A 241 11.46 -20.24 -0.23
C LEU A 241 12.69 -21.05 -0.64
N LYS A 242 12.59 -21.85 -1.72
CA LYS A 242 13.73 -22.63 -2.24
C LYS A 242 14.86 -21.72 -2.73
N MET A 243 14.51 -20.63 -3.42
CA MET A 243 15.49 -19.69 -3.96
C MET A 243 16.25 -18.96 -2.84
N LEU A 244 15.55 -18.50 -1.80
CA LEU A 244 16.19 -17.85 -0.66
C LEU A 244 16.95 -18.84 0.24
N ASP A 245 16.51 -20.11 0.33
CA ASP A 245 17.29 -21.15 1.01
C ASP A 245 18.61 -21.45 0.28
N ALA A 246 18.62 -21.35 -1.06
CA ALA A 246 19.82 -21.52 -1.88
C ALA A 246 20.71 -20.26 -1.97
N ASP A 247 20.18 -19.08 -1.70
CA ASP A 247 20.91 -17.80 -1.85
C ASP A 247 21.97 -17.57 -0.75
N GLU A 248 23.25 -17.58 -1.09
CA GLU A 248 24.35 -17.44 -0.13
C GLU A 248 24.33 -16.12 0.67
N GLU A 249 23.75 -15.03 0.12
CA GLU A 249 23.61 -13.76 0.85
C GLU A 249 22.53 -13.83 1.95
N THR A 250 21.51 -14.68 1.77
CA THR A 250 20.43 -14.86 2.73
C THR A 250 20.83 -15.84 3.82
N GLN A 251 20.65 -15.45 5.09
CA GLN A 251 20.97 -16.25 6.28
C GLN A 251 19.75 -16.54 7.15
N VAL A 252 18.74 -15.66 7.12
CA VAL A 252 17.44 -15.85 7.81
C VAL A 252 16.32 -15.47 6.84
N ILE A 253 15.22 -16.23 6.83
CA ILE A 253 14.05 -15.97 5.98
C ILE A 253 12.88 -15.53 6.85
N ALA A 254 12.13 -14.52 6.40
CA ALA A 254 10.87 -14.11 7.00
C ALA A 254 9.73 -14.20 5.99
N LEU A 255 8.65 -14.90 6.37
CA LEU A 255 7.42 -15.02 5.60
C LEU A 255 6.35 -14.10 6.18
N ILE A 256 5.67 -13.34 5.33
CA ILE A 256 4.56 -12.47 5.73
C ILE A 256 3.37 -12.63 4.78
N SER A 257 2.18 -12.85 5.35
CA SER A 257 0.94 -12.84 4.58
C SER A 257 -0.28 -12.58 5.46
N LYS A 258 -1.42 -12.28 4.81
CA LYS A 258 -2.75 -12.50 5.39
C LYS A 258 -2.98 -14.00 5.67
N PRO A 259 -4.03 -14.41 6.41
CA PRO A 259 -4.30 -15.83 6.68
C PRO A 259 -4.39 -16.64 5.37
N PRO A 260 -3.51 -17.63 5.16
CA PRO A 260 -3.57 -18.50 3.99
C PRO A 260 -4.74 -19.48 4.04
N ALA A 261 -5.10 -20.06 2.90
CA ALA A 261 -5.99 -21.22 2.90
C ALA A 261 -5.33 -22.38 3.68
N PRO A 262 -6.05 -23.12 4.56
CA PRO A 262 -5.43 -24.11 5.46
C PRO A 262 -4.59 -25.18 4.74
N ALA A 263 -5.07 -25.67 3.59
CA ALA A 263 -4.33 -26.65 2.79
C ALA A 263 -3.03 -26.09 2.20
N VAL A 264 -2.99 -24.79 1.88
CA VAL A 264 -1.80 -24.11 1.35
C VAL A 264 -0.84 -23.76 2.47
N ALA A 265 -1.36 -23.30 3.62
CA ALA A 265 -0.60 -23.07 4.83
C ALA A 265 0.25 -24.29 5.19
N LYS A 266 -0.37 -25.48 5.19
CA LYS A 266 0.33 -26.75 5.43
C LYS A 266 1.49 -26.98 4.46
N LYS A 267 1.29 -26.77 3.15
CA LYS A 267 2.34 -26.95 2.13
C LYS A 267 3.51 -25.97 2.33
N VAL A 268 3.20 -24.71 2.62
CA VAL A 268 4.22 -23.66 2.85
C VAL A 268 5.03 -23.99 4.11
N LEU A 269 4.37 -24.38 5.20
CA LEU A 269 5.05 -24.76 6.44
C LEU A 269 5.90 -26.03 6.27
N GLU A 270 5.40 -27.05 5.57
CA GLU A 270 6.19 -28.25 5.23
C GLU A 270 7.41 -27.93 4.36
N GLN A 271 7.37 -26.89 3.53
CA GLN A 271 8.53 -26.43 2.78
C GLN A 271 9.49 -25.63 3.67
N ALA A 272 8.97 -24.75 4.53
CA ALA A 272 9.76 -23.96 5.46
C ALA A 272 10.53 -24.85 6.46
N GLU A 273 9.93 -25.96 6.92
CA GLU A 273 10.59 -26.95 7.78
C GLU A 273 11.76 -27.69 7.10
N LYS A 274 11.81 -27.68 5.76
CA LYS A 274 12.89 -28.31 4.98
C LYS A 274 14.03 -27.34 4.67
N CYS A 275 13.87 -26.05 4.94
CA CYS A 275 14.92 -25.06 4.74
C CYS A 275 16.10 -25.34 5.68
N HIS A 276 17.31 -25.11 5.19
CA HIS A 276 18.52 -25.19 6.01
C HIS A 276 18.69 -23.94 6.88
N LYS A 277 18.07 -22.83 6.45
CA LYS A 277 18.11 -21.52 7.13
C LYS A 277 16.92 -21.36 8.09
N PRO A 278 17.07 -20.62 9.20
CA PRO A 278 15.96 -20.29 10.07
C PRO A 278 14.88 -19.49 9.33
N VAL A 279 13.61 -19.86 9.57
CA VAL A 279 12.44 -19.22 8.97
C VAL A 279 11.52 -18.66 10.07
N VAL A 280 11.15 -17.39 9.95
CA VAL A 280 10.12 -16.74 10.77
C VAL A 280 8.83 -16.61 9.95
N VAL A 281 7.70 -17.06 10.47
CA VAL A 281 6.42 -17.03 9.77
C VAL A 281 5.44 -16.11 10.47
N CYS A 282 4.92 -15.13 9.74
CA CYS A 282 3.86 -14.24 10.18
C CYS A 282 2.65 -14.36 9.26
N PHE A 283 1.66 -15.15 9.69
CA PHE A 283 0.33 -15.17 9.09
C PHE A 283 -0.58 -14.28 9.91
N LEU A 284 -0.70 -13.01 9.52
CA LEU A 284 -1.40 -11.99 10.28
C LEU A 284 -2.84 -12.40 10.58
N GLY A 285 -3.29 -12.20 11.82
CA GLY A 285 -4.64 -12.56 12.25
C GLY A 285 -4.88 -14.06 12.44
N SER A 286 -3.90 -14.93 12.20
CA SER A 286 -4.02 -16.37 12.48
C SER A 286 -3.85 -16.64 13.97
N GLN A 287 -4.90 -17.13 14.62
CA GLN A 287 -4.90 -17.49 16.04
C GLN A 287 -5.66 -18.81 16.26
N PRO A 288 -5.22 -19.68 17.19
CA PRO A 288 -3.95 -19.61 17.92
C PRO A 288 -2.76 -19.82 16.96
N LEU A 289 -1.59 -19.28 17.32
CA LEU A 289 -0.36 -19.57 16.60
C LEU A 289 0.08 -21.03 16.82
N PRO A 290 0.66 -21.70 15.81
CA PRO A 290 1.33 -22.98 16.01
C PRO A 290 2.51 -22.86 16.99
N GLU A 291 2.89 -23.98 17.60
CA GLU A 291 4.12 -24.05 18.41
C GLU A 291 5.35 -23.92 17.51
N ASP A 292 6.37 -23.22 18.03
CA ASP A 292 7.68 -23.11 17.37
C ASP A 292 8.33 -24.49 17.22
N LYS A 293 9.08 -24.67 16.13
CA LYS A 293 9.84 -25.90 15.82
C LYS A 293 11.31 -25.54 15.55
N PRO A 294 12.24 -26.51 15.62
CA PRO A 294 13.63 -26.26 15.22
C PRO A 294 13.69 -25.67 13.79
N GLY A 295 14.29 -24.49 13.65
CA GLY A 295 14.40 -23.78 12.38
C GLY A 295 13.14 -23.02 11.92
N LEU A 296 12.02 -23.11 12.65
CA LEU A 296 10.75 -22.47 12.27
C LEU A 296 10.09 -21.78 13.48
N THR A 297 9.92 -20.47 13.41
CA THR A 297 9.34 -19.66 14.50
C THR A 297 8.14 -18.86 14.00
N PHE A 298 7.09 -18.72 14.81
CA PHE A 298 5.88 -18.00 14.43
C PHE A 298 5.80 -16.62 15.08
N ALA A 299 5.20 -15.64 14.40
CA ALA A 299 4.99 -14.29 14.91
C ALA A 299 3.56 -13.80 14.65
N LYS A 300 2.98 -13.08 15.61
CA LYS A 300 1.59 -12.62 15.53
C LYS A 300 1.42 -11.29 14.80
N SER A 301 2.47 -10.47 14.76
CA SER A 301 2.47 -9.15 14.12
C SER A 301 3.75 -8.91 13.35
N THR A 302 3.72 -7.93 12.45
CA THR A 302 4.86 -7.52 11.64
C THR A 302 6.07 -7.11 12.50
N LYS A 303 5.86 -6.33 13.57
CA LYS A 303 6.92 -5.94 14.50
C LYS A 303 7.53 -7.12 15.25
N GLU A 304 6.71 -8.09 15.69
CA GLU A 304 7.23 -9.31 16.33
C GLU A 304 8.01 -10.16 15.32
N ALA A 305 7.53 -10.27 14.09
CA ALA A 305 8.22 -10.99 13.02
C ALA A 305 9.59 -10.38 12.74
N ALA A 306 9.66 -9.05 12.60
CA ALA A 306 10.91 -8.31 12.43
C ALA A 306 11.86 -8.58 13.61
N LEU A 307 11.38 -8.45 14.84
CA LEU A 307 12.18 -8.68 16.05
C LEU A 307 12.76 -10.10 16.07
N LYS A 308 11.93 -11.13 15.88
CA LYS A 308 12.40 -12.53 15.86
C LYS A 308 13.42 -12.77 14.76
N THR A 309 13.20 -12.16 13.59
CA THR A 309 14.09 -12.29 12.43
C THR A 309 15.47 -11.66 12.71
N VAL A 310 15.53 -10.43 13.24
CA VAL A 310 16.82 -9.78 13.52
C VAL A 310 17.60 -10.46 14.65
N LEU A 311 16.91 -11.03 15.64
CA LEU A 311 17.55 -11.82 16.69
C LEU A 311 18.19 -13.10 16.13
N LEU A 312 17.49 -13.80 15.22
CA LEU A 312 18.05 -14.94 14.50
C LEU A 312 19.21 -14.54 13.59
N ALA A 313 19.21 -13.31 13.06
CA ALA A 313 20.31 -12.76 12.28
C ALA A 313 21.52 -12.31 13.13
N GLY A 314 21.45 -12.46 14.46
CA GLY A 314 22.57 -12.25 15.39
C GLY A 314 22.54 -10.93 16.14
N LEU A 315 21.49 -10.10 16.00
CA LEU A 315 21.35 -8.90 16.81
C LEU A 315 20.93 -9.26 18.24
N LYS A 316 21.34 -8.44 19.21
CA LYS A 316 21.01 -8.63 20.61
C LYS A 316 19.83 -7.77 21.00
N LYS A 317 18.88 -8.34 21.72
CA LYS A 317 17.65 -7.65 22.11
C LYS A 317 17.91 -6.39 22.94
N GLU A 318 18.97 -6.38 23.73
CA GLU A 318 19.33 -5.26 24.61
C GLU A 318 19.78 -4.02 23.84
N ASP A 319 20.23 -4.18 22.58
CA ASP A 319 20.69 -3.11 21.72
C ASP A 319 19.55 -2.50 20.87
N LEU A 320 18.34 -3.09 20.94
CA LEU A 320 17.21 -2.70 20.10
C LEU A 320 16.32 -1.69 20.80
N ASN A 321 15.96 -0.60 20.12
CA ASN A 321 14.86 0.24 20.53
C ASN A 321 13.54 -0.41 20.13
N LEU A 322 12.92 -1.12 21.08
CA LEU A 322 11.65 -1.81 20.83
C LEU A 322 10.45 -0.89 20.76
N HIS A 323 10.59 0.41 21.06
CA HIS A 323 9.48 1.36 21.17
C HIS A 323 8.30 0.75 21.97
N SER A 324 8.52 0.49 23.25
CA SER A 324 7.48 -0.07 24.13
C SER A 324 6.25 0.83 24.17
N LEU A 325 5.09 0.23 24.43
CA LEU A 325 3.83 0.95 24.49
C LEU A 325 3.87 2.07 25.56
N ASN A 326 3.52 3.28 25.17
CA ASN A 326 3.59 4.46 26.04
C ASN A 326 2.33 4.56 26.92
N TRP A 327 2.35 3.89 28.07
CA TRP A 327 1.25 3.90 29.04
C TRP A 327 0.91 5.30 29.60
N PRO A 328 1.89 6.15 29.98
CA PRO A 328 1.60 7.52 30.38
C PRO A 328 0.80 8.31 29.33
N LEU A 329 1.16 8.17 28.04
CA LEU A 329 0.41 8.80 26.95
C LEU A 329 -1.02 8.25 26.85
N ILE A 330 -1.20 6.93 27.00
CA ILE A 330 -2.53 6.30 27.00
C ILE A 330 -3.40 6.89 28.11
N GLU A 331 -2.86 7.01 29.32
CA GLU A 331 -3.57 7.58 30.47
C GLU A 331 -3.92 9.05 30.23
N GLU A 332 -2.97 9.84 29.71
CA GLU A 332 -3.22 11.24 29.36
C GLU A 332 -4.35 11.37 28.32
N VAL A 333 -4.29 10.63 27.22
CA VAL A 333 -5.31 10.67 26.17
C VAL A 333 -6.68 10.29 26.71
N ARG A 334 -6.78 9.25 27.55
CA ARG A 334 -8.05 8.82 28.14
C ARG A 334 -8.74 9.90 28.96
N THR A 335 -7.97 10.81 29.59
CA THR A 335 -8.52 11.93 30.38
C THR A 335 -9.08 13.06 29.51
N LYS A 336 -8.63 13.16 28.24
CA LYS A 336 -9.10 14.17 27.28
C LYS A 336 -10.41 13.76 26.58
N LEU A 337 -10.67 12.47 26.48
CA LEU A 337 -11.86 11.92 25.82
C LEU A 337 -13.10 11.99 26.71
N THR A 338 -14.22 12.47 26.15
CA THR A 338 -15.52 12.43 26.83
C THR A 338 -16.08 11.00 26.92
N ALA A 339 -17.20 10.82 27.63
CA ALA A 339 -17.89 9.53 27.70
C ALA A 339 -18.54 9.11 26.37
N GLU A 340 -18.88 10.06 25.50
CA GLU A 340 -19.46 9.80 24.18
C GLU A 340 -18.39 9.33 23.18
N GLN A 341 -17.15 9.78 23.35
CA GLN A 341 -16.00 9.44 22.51
C GLN A 341 -15.46 8.03 22.80
N LYS A 342 -16.07 7.03 22.15
CA LYS A 342 -15.81 5.60 22.39
C LYS A 342 -15.26 4.85 21.19
N TYR A 343 -15.39 5.38 19.98
CA TYR A 343 -15.06 4.59 18.80
C TYR A 343 -13.74 4.97 18.13
N ILE A 344 -13.20 3.97 17.43
CA ILE A 344 -11.99 4.08 16.60
C ILE A 344 -12.44 4.28 15.15
N ARG A 345 -11.72 5.15 14.42
CA ARG A 345 -11.82 5.32 12.97
C ARG A 345 -10.45 5.11 12.33
N GLY A 346 -10.23 3.95 11.74
CA GLY A 346 -9.03 3.65 10.95
C GLY A 346 -9.21 4.09 9.50
N LEU A 347 -8.37 5.01 9.02
CA LEU A 347 -8.39 5.50 7.64
C LEU A 347 -7.04 5.16 6.99
N PHE A 348 -6.88 3.92 6.54
CA PHE A 348 -5.60 3.38 6.08
C PHE A 348 -5.47 3.39 4.55
N CYS A 349 -4.29 3.69 4.02
CA CYS A 349 -3.94 3.44 2.62
C CYS A 349 -3.24 2.09 2.43
N GLY A 350 -2.70 1.49 3.48
CA GLY A 350 -2.10 0.16 3.47
C GLY A 350 -2.98 -0.90 4.12
N GLY A 351 -3.47 -1.87 3.32
CA GLY A 351 -4.37 -2.91 3.81
C GLY A 351 -3.84 -3.76 4.95
N THR A 352 -2.54 -4.10 4.97
CA THR A 352 -1.98 -4.85 6.10
C THR A 352 -1.83 -3.99 7.36
N LEU A 353 -1.58 -2.69 7.21
CA LEU A 353 -1.56 -1.77 8.35
C LEU A 353 -2.97 -1.61 8.94
N CYS A 354 -3.98 -1.61 8.09
CA CYS A 354 -5.39 -1.68 8.46
C CYS A 354 -5.73 -2.98 9.21
N ASP A 355 -5.36 -4.13 8.65
CA ASP A 355 -5.56 -5.46 9.24
C ASP A 355 -4.94 -5.53 10.64
N GLU A 356 -3.68 -5.10 10.81
CA GLU A 356 -3.00 -5.18 12.10
C GLU A 356 -3.65 -4.29 13.17
N ALA A 357 -4.10 -3.08 12.79
CA ALA A 357 -4.84 -2.20 13.67
C ALA A 357 -6.23 -2.74 14.04
N MET A 358 -6.94 -3.33 13.07
CA MET A 358 -8.22 -3.99 13.26
C MET A 358 -8.11 -5.20 14.19
N PHE A 359 -7.11 -6.08 13.96
CA PHE A 359 -6.88 -7.25 14.80
C PHE A 359 -6.53 -6.87 16.23
N ALA A 360 -5.75 -5.81 16.44
CA ALA A 360 -5.51 -5.29 17.78
C ALA A 360 -6.82 -4.92 18.48
N ALA A 361 -7.75 -4.24 17.79
CA ALA A 361 -9.05 -3.86 18.33
C ALA A 361 -9.93 -5.08 18.65
N LEU A 362 -9.96 -6.09 17.78
CA LEU A 362 -10.71 -7.34 17.97
C LEU A 362 -10.28 -8.13 19.22
N GLU A 363 -9.08 -7.91 19.77
CA GLU A 363 -8.68 -8.51 21.06
C GLU A 363 -9.49 -7.96 22.26
N LYS A 364 -10.22 -6.84 22.09
CA LYS A 364 -10.93 -6.16 23.19
C LYS A 364 -12.39 -5.79 22.88
N TYR A 365 -12.75 -5.68 21.61
CA TYR A 365 -14.06 -5.17 21.19
C TYR A 365 -14.75 -6.18 20.28
N ASP A 366 -16.06 -6.39 20.51
CA ASP A 366 -16.90 -7.27 19.71
C ASP A 366 -17.51 -6.56 18.48
N ASP A 367 -17.57 -5.23 18.50
CA ASP A 367 -18.22 -4.37 17.51
C ASP A 367 -17.22 -3.66 16.58
N VAL A 368 -16.36 -4.47 15.94
CA VAL A 368 -15.32 -4.00 15.00
C VAL A 368 -15.71 -4.27 13.55
N TYR A 369 -15.99 -3.20 12.81
CA TYR A 369 -16.41 -3.21 11.42
C TYR A 369 -15.28 -2.81 10.46
N SER A 370 -15.33 -3.34 9.24
CA SER A 370 -14.38 -2.96 8.18
C SER A 370 -14.94 -3.26 6.78
N ASN A 371 -14.41 -2.59 5.74
CA ASN A 371 -14.62 -3.02 4.36
C ASN A 371 -13.86 -4.32 4.03
N ILE A 372 -12.83 -4.68 4.80
CA ILE A 372 -12.02 -5.89 4.63
C ILE A 372 -12.24 -6.93 5.74
N GLN A 373 -13.34 -6.84 6.51
CA GLN A 373 -13.65 -7.76 7.62
C GLN A 373 -13.79 -9.22 7.12
N PRO A 374 -12.98 -10.19 7.60
CA PRO A 374 -13.17 -11.61 7.32
C PRO A 374 -14.55 -12.18 7.69
N ASN A 375 -15.13 -11.80 8.83
CA ASN A 375 -16.49 -12.11 9.25
C ASN A 375 -17.49 -11.17 8.57
N LEU A 376 -18.32 -11.75 7.70
CA LEU A 376 -19.32 -11.04 6.89
C LEU A 376 -20.37 -10.29 7.71
N GLU A 377 -20.63 -10.67 8.97
CA GLU A 377 -21.57 -9.97 9.84
C GLU A 377 -21.12 -8.54 10.17
N TYR A 378 -19.81 -8.35 10.31
CA TYR A 378 -19.18 -7.07 10.64
C TYR A 378 -18.57 -6.40 9.41
N ARG A 379 -18.82 -6.93 8.20
CA ARG A 379 -18.40 -6.26 6.96
C ARG A 379 -19.35 -5.10 6.67
N LEU A 380 -18.80 -3.94 6.35
CA LEU A 380 -19.59 -2.75 6.05
C LEU A 380 -20.47 -2.99 4.80
N LYS A 381 -21.76 -2.71 4.94
CA LYS A 381 -22.73 -2.76 3.81
C LYS A 381 -22.70 -1.48 2.97
N ASP A 382 -22.36 -0.36 3.59
CA ASP A 382 -22.15 0.93 2.95
C ASP A 382 -20.79 1.44 3.41
N VAL A 383 -19.79 1.34 2.52
CA VAL A 383 -18.40 1.73 2.82
C VAL A 383 -18.26 3.22 3.15
N ASN A 384 -19.28 4.05 2.85
CA ASN A 384 -19.28 5.49 3.16
C ASN A 384 -19.79 5.81 4.57
N LYS A 385 -20.22 4.81 5.35
CA LYS A 385 -20.75 5.00 6.70
C LYS A 385 -19.99 4.13 7.70
N SER A 386 -19.45 4.77 8.73
CA SER A 386 -18.84 4.06 9.85
C SER A 386 -19.92 3.54 10.80
N ILE A 387 -19.63 2.39 11.41
CA ILE A 387 -20.47 1.72 12.44
C ILE A 387 -19.53 1.32 13.57
N ALA A 388 -19.87 1.68 14.81
CA ALA A 388 -19.08 1.36 16.01
C ALA A 388 -17.58 1.58 15.79
N HIS A 389 -16.68 0.65 16.13
CA HIS A 389 -15.28 0.75 15.68
C HIS A 389 -15.20 0.43 14.19
N THR A 390 -14.62 1.32 13.37
CA THR A 390 -14.54 1.11 11.91
C THR A 390 -13.10 1.26 11.42
N PHE A 391 -12.65 0.30 10.62
CA PHE A 391 -11.33 0.28 9.98
C PHE A 391 -11.50 0.20 8.46
N LEU A 392 -10.99 1.18 7.73
CA LEU A 392 -11.09 1.25 6.28
C LEU A 392 -9.73 1.08 5.64
N ASP A 393 -9.62 0.10 4.75
CA ASP A 393 -8.55 0.01 3.78
C ASP A 393 -8.99 0.71 2.49
N PHE A 394 -8.48 1.92 2.27
CA PHE A 394 -8.73 2.68 1.04
C PHE A 394 -7.98 2.12 -0.17
N GLY A 395 -7.06 1.18 0.02
CA GLY A 395 -6.34 0.49 -1.04
C GLY A 395 -7.18 -0.61 -1.71
N ASP A 396 -8.24 -1.06 -1.02
CA ASP A 396 -9.16 -2.07 -1.52
C ASP A 396 -9.98 -1.59 -2.73
N ASP A 397 -10.42 -2.55 -3.55
CA ASP A 397 -11.17 -2.31 -4.80
C ASP A 397 -12.44 -1.47 -4.59
N ASP A 398 -13.05 -1.55 -3.41
CA ASP A 398 -14.20 -0.73 -3.01
C ASP A 398 -13.92 0.79 -3.16
N PHE A 399 -12.65 1.21 -3.05
CA PHE A 399 -12.23 2.62 -3.11
C PHE A 399 -11.36 2.98 -4.32
N THR A 400 -10.73 1.99 -4.96
CA THR A 400 -9.75 2.21 -6.04
C THR A 400 -10.31 1.94 -7.44
N ASN A 401 -11.54 1.45 -7.57
CA ASN A 401 -12.15 1.25 -8.89
C ASN A 401 -12.27 2.59 -9.67
N GLY A 402 -11.49 2.71 -10.75
CA GLY A 402 -11.41 3.92 -11.58
C GLY A 402 -10.71 5.11 -10.90
N LYS A 403 -10.02 4.89 -9.77
CA LYS A 403 -9.32 5.92 -8.99
C LYS A 403 -7.89 5.47 -8.65
N PRO A 404 -6.96 6.40 -8.37
CA PRO A 404 -5.62 6.02 -7.97
C PRO A 404 -5.64 5.33 -6.61
N HIS A 405 -4.68 4.43 -6.39
CA HIS A 405 -4.43 3.88 -5.07
C HIS A 405 -4.12 5.02 -4.08
N PRO A 406 -4.61 4.99 -2.83
CA PRO A 406 -4.44 6.07 -1.85
C PRO A 406 -2.99 6.34 -1.42
N MET A 407 -2.07 5.40 -1.67
CA MET A 407 -0.64 5.65 -1.51
C MET A 407 -0.09 6.63 -2.56
N ILE A 408 -0.71 6.70 -3.74
CA ILE A 408 -0.37 7.65 -4.81
C ILE A 408 -1.19 8.92 -4.66
N ASP A 409 -2.50 8.80 -4.39
CA ASP A 409 -3.40 9.93 -4.26
C ASP A 409 -4.32 9.75 -3.04
N PRO A 410 -4.02 10.39 -1.89
CA PRO A 410 -4.81 10.23 -0.68
C PRO A 410 -6.08 11.10 -0.66
N THR A 411 -6.48 11.74 -1.77
CA THR A 411 -7.62 12.66 -1.82
C THR A 411 -8.92 12.01 -1.31
N ASN A 412 -9.15 10.72 -1.58
CA ASN A 412 -10.33 10.01 -1.08
C ASN A 412 -10.39 9.91 0.45
N ARG A 413 -9.24 9.97 1.14
CA ARG A 413 -9.15 9.95 2.61
C ARG A 413 -9.48 11.31 3.22
N ILE A 414 -9.23 12.42 2.51
CA ILE A 414 -9.48 13.79 3.00
C ILE A 414 -10.96 13.96 3.35
N GLY A 415 -11.85 13.65 2.40
CA GLY A 415 -13.30 13.79 2.61
C GLY A 415 -13.79 12.94 3.79
N ARG A 416 -13.27 11.70 3.90
CA ARG A 416 -13.64 10.80 5.00
C ARG A 416 -13.11 11.28 6.34
N LEU A 417 -11.90 11.81 6.43
CA LEU A 417 -11.35 12.40 7.65
C LEU A 417 -12.25 13.51 8.20
N LEU A 418 -12.69 14.43 7.33
CA LEU A 418 -13.59 15.51 7.73
C LEU A 418 -14.99 15.01 8.10
N GLN A 419 -15.47 13.94 7.46
CA GLN A 419 -16.73 13.28 7.85
C GLN A 419 -16.62 12.71 9.27
N GLU A 420 -15.57 11.95 9.58
CA GLU A 420 -15.38 11.34 10.89
C GLU A 420 -15.13 12.38 11.99
N ALA A 421 -14.49 13.50 11.69
CA ALA A 421 -14.28 14.59 12.65
C ALA A 421 -15.60 15.20 13.18
N ARG A 422 -16.68 15.11 12.38
CA ARG A 422 -18.02 15.61 12.75
C ARG A 422 -18.82 14.64 13.61
N ASP A 423 -18.39 13.38 13.73
CA ASP A 423 -19.05 12.38 14.55
C ASP A 423 -18.62 12.56 16.03
N PRO A 424 -19.55 12.88 16.95
CA PRO A 424 -19.22 13.10 18.36
C PRO A 424 -18.79 11.81 19.08
N GLU A 425 -19.10 10.63 18.54
CA GLU A 425 -18.74 9.35 19.16
C GLU A 425 -17.29 8.92 18.86
N VAL A 426 -16.59 9.66 17.99
CA VAL A 426 -15.21 9.35 17.60
C VAL A 426 -14.25 9.78 18.69
N GLY A 427 -13.55 8.78 19.26
CA GLY A 427 -12.48 9.01 20.23
C GLY A 427 -11.11 9.13 19.58
N VAL A 428 -10.80 8.29 18.58
CA VAL A 428 -9.51 8.34 17.88
C VAL A 428 -9.67 8.08 16.39
N ILE A 429 -8.97 8.87 15.58
CA ILE A 429 -8.75 8.61 14.16
C ILE A 429 -7.32 8.10 13.96
N MET A 430 -7.15 6.93 13.36
CA MET A 430 -5.84 6.36 13.01
C MET A 430 -5.58 6.54 11.52
N MET A 431 -4.36 6.94 11.16
CA MET A 431 -3.96 7.18 9.77
C MET A 431 -2.53 6.70 9.54
N ASP A 432 -2.27 6.11 8.38
CA ASP A 432 -0.94 5.78 7.88
C ASP A 432 -0.51 6.70 6.73
N PHE A 433 0.81 6.85 6.60
CA PHE A 433 1.48 7.63 5.57
C PHE A 433 2.67 6.80 5.09
N VAL A 434 2.59 6.27 3.88
CA VAL A 434 3.62 5.38 3.34
C VAL A 434 4.58 6.18 2.48
N LEU A 435 5.88 6.07 2.77
CA LEU A 435 6.97 6.71 2.03
C LEU A 435 7.56 5.75 0.99
N GLY A 436 8.63 6.20 0.34
CA GLY A 436 9.42 5.39 -0.59
C GLY A 436 8.95 5.48 -2.04
N PHE A 437 9.55 4.63 -2.88
CA PHE A 437 9.26 4.58 -4.30
C PHE A 437 7.80 4.24 -4.56
N GLY A 438 7.22 4.83 -5.61
CA GLY A 438 5.83 4.62 -6.02
C GLY A 438 4.78 5.38 -5.19
N SER A 439 5.08 5.72 -3.94
CA SER A 439 4.19 6.50 -3.05
C SER A 439 4.14 7.99 -3.44
N HIS A 440 3.17 8.72 -2.88
CA HIS A 440 3.04 10.18 -3.04
C HIS A 440 4.31 10.90 -2.58
N GLU A 441 4.67 11.99 -3.24
CA GLU A 441 5.93 12.72 -3.00
C GLU A 441 5.96 13.47 -1.65
N ASP A 442 4.78 13.74 -1.08
CA ASP A 442 4.58 14.37 0.23
C ASP A 442 3.26 13.91 0.88
N PRO A 443 3.19 12.66 1.39
CA PRO A 443 1.93 12.07 1.82
C PRO A 443 1.34 12.73 3.07
N VAL A 444 2.17 13.26 3.98
CA VAL A 444 1.66 14.04 5.13
C VAL A 444 1.23 15.43 4.69
N GLY A 445 2.02 16.11 3.86
CA GLY A 445 1.72 17.49 3.46
C GLY A 445 0.39 17.66 2.76
N VAL A 446 0.03 16.75 1.86
CA VAL A 446 -1.27 16.79 1.19
C VAL A 446 -2.48 16.58 2.14
N MET A 447 -2.26 15.97 3.32
CA MET A 447 -3.31 15.73 4.31
C MET A 447 -3.33 16.77 5.43
N ILE A 448 -2.29 17.61 5.56
CA ILE A 448 -2.06 18.37 6.80
C ILE A 448 -3.12 19.44 7.06
N ASP A 449 -3.64 20.07 6.01
CA ASP A 449 -4.68 21.09 6.15
C ASP A 449 -6.02 20.46 6.54
N ALA A 450 -6.34 19.29 5.98
CA ALA A 450 -7.51 18.51 6.35
C ALA A 450 -7.44 18.00 7.80
N ILE A 451 -6.25 17.63 8.27
CA ILE A 451 -6.00 17.26 9.68
C ILE A 451 -6.30 18.44 10.60
N LYS A 452 -5.76 19.63 10.29
CA LYS A 452 -6.02 20.85 11.08
C LYS A 452 -7.51 21.21 11.07
N GLU A 453 -8.17 21.10 9.91
CA GLU A 453 -9.60 21.34 9.79
C GLU A 453 -10.42 20.34 10.63
N ALA A 454 -10.10 19.04 10.55
CA ALA A 454 -10.75 18.00 11.37
C ALA A 454 -10.65 18.30 12.87
N LYS A 455 -9.47 18.69 13.36
CA LYS A 455 -9.29 19.08 14.76
C LYS A 455 -10.09 20.33 15.12
N ASN A 456 -10.15 21.32 14.22
CA ASN A 456 -10.95 22.54 14.42
C ASN A 456 -12.45 22.26 14.47
N ILE A 457 -12.96 21.34 13.64
CA ILE A 457 -14.37 20.89 13.66
C ILE A 457 -14.71 20.35 15.05
N ALA A 458 -13.93 19.41 15.57
CA ALA A 458 -14.20 18.84 16.89
C ALA A 458 -14.07 19.88 18.02
N LYS A 459 -13.09 20.79 17.92
CA LYS A 459 -12.89 21.86 18.90
C LYS A 459 -14.07 22.84 18.95
N GLN A 460 -14.69 23.15 17.81
CA GLN A 460 -15.90 23.97 17.75
C GLN A 460 -17.07 23.33 18.50
N ASP A 461 -17.11 22.00 18.55
CA ASP A 461 -18.08 21.22 19.32
C ASP A 461 -17.64 20.97 20.78
N GLY A 462 -16.55 21.59 21.23
CA GLY A 462 -16.04 21.45 22.60
C GLY A 462 -15.40 20.09 22.89
N ARG A 463 -15.00 19.33 21.87
CA ARG A 463 -14.38 18.00 21.97
C ARG A 463 -12.91 18.04 21.54
N GLU A 464 -12.08 17.22 22.17
CA GLU A 464 -10.72 16.97 21.69
C GLU A 464 -10.75 15.82 20.67
N LEU A 465 -10.23 16.04 19.46
CA LEU A 465 -10.09 14.97 18.46
C LEU A 465 -8.66 14.42 18.46
N ILE A 466 -8.52 13.19 18.92
CA ILE A 466 -7.24 12.49 18.91
C ILE A 466 -7.01 11.92 17.52
N ILE A 467 -5.90 12.31 16.89
CA ILE A 467 -5.44 11.74 15.63
C ILE A 467 -4.10 11.05 15.92
N LEU A 468 -4.01 9.78 15.51
CA LEU A 468 -2.82 8.94 15.59
C LEU A 468 -2.28 8.70 14.18
N GLY A 469 -1.09 9.22 13.90
CA GLY A 469 -0.43 9.12 12.61
C GLY A 469 0.75 8.14 12.66
N TYR A 470 0.84 7.28 11.66
CA TYR A 470 1.96 6.37 11.46
C TYR A 470 2.65 6.63 10.13
N VAL A 471 3.95 6.91 10.14
CA VAL A 471 4.76 7.08 8.93
C VAL A 471 5.54 5.80 8.68
N LEU A 472 5.22 5.07 7.60
CA LEU A 472 5.94 3.88 7.16
C LEU A 472 7.06 4.30 6.19
N GLY A 473 8.29 4.34 6.68
CA GLY A 473 9.49 4.62 5.89
C GLY A 473 10.77 4.49 6.69
N THR A 474 11.90 4.74 6.05
CA THR A 474 13.24 4.75 6.67
C THR A 474 13.88 6.15 6.62
N ASP A 475 15.03 6.29 7.28
CA ASP A 475 15.91 7.45 7.16
C ASP A 475 16.54 7.59 5.76
N GLN A 476 16.42 6.57 4.90
CA GLN A 476 16.92 6.56 3.52
C GLN A 476 15.84 6.90 2.48
N ASP A 477 14.58 6.98 2.90
CA ASP A 477 13.48 7.33 1.99
C ASP A 477 13.43 8.83 1.67
N THR A 478 12.83 9.13 0.53
CA THR A 478 12.41 10.49 0.15
C THR A 478 10.89 10.50 -0.02
N PRO A 479 10.16 11.49 0.55
CA PRO A 479 10.65 12.56 1.42
C PRO A 479 11.19 12.01 2.75
N ALA A 480 12.02 12.79 3.43
CA ALA A 480 12.64 12.36 4.69
C ALA A 480 11.59 12.06 5.76
N MET A 481 11.68 10.88 6.39
CA MET A 481 10.73 10.42 7.39
C MET A 481 10.57 11.42 8.55
N ASP A 482 11.68 11.93 9.10
CA ASP A 482 11.65 12.87 10.21
C ASP A 482 10.90 14.17 9.88
N ALA A 483 10.99 14.64 8.63
CA ALA A 483 10.26 15.82 8.20
C ALA A 483 8.74 15.56 8.17
N GLN A 484 8.33 14.40 7.67
CA GLN A 484 6.92 13.98 7.63
C GLN A 484 6.36 13.78 9.06
N VAL A 485 7.12 13.14 9.94
CA VAL A 485 6.76 12.99 11.36
C VAL A 485 6.67 14.36 12.05
N LYS A 486 7.61 15.27 11.78
CA LYS A 486 7.58 16.62 12.34
C LYS A 486 6.31 17.38 11.91
N MET A 487 5.92 17.28 10.65
CA MET A 487 4.68 17.91 10.15
C MET A 487 3.45 17.41 10.91
N LEU A 488 3.36 16.11 11.18
CA LEU A 488 2.30 15.52 11.99
C LEU A 488 2.33 16.09 13.43
N THR A 489 3.49 16.06 14.08
CA THR A 489 3.60 16.50 15.48
C THR A 489 3.36 18.01 15.64
N ASP A 490 3.77 18.84 14.66
CA ASP A 490 3.50 20.28 14.65
C ASP A 490 1.99 20.59 14.48
N ALA A 491 1.22 19.64 13.95
CA ALA A 491 -0.24 19.70 13.85
C ALA A 491 -0.96 18.99 15.00
N ASP A 492 -0.25 18.72 16.11
CA ASP A 492 -0.75 18.04 17.30
C ASP A 492 -1.33 16.63 16.99
N VAL A 493 -0.76 15.94 16.00
CA VAL A 493 -1.02 14.51 15.75
C VAL A 493 -0.05 13.69 16.60
N ILE A 494 -0.58 12.65 17.26
CA ILE A 494 0.23 11.70 18.00
C ILE A 494 0.92 10.79 16.98
N TRP A 495 2.25 10.69 17.04
CA TRP A 495 3.01 9.78 16.19
C TRP A 495 3.10 8.38 16.84
N ALA A 496 2.78 7.35 16.07
CA ALA A 496 3.02 5.94 16.42
C ALA A 496 4.30 5.43 15.74
N SER A 497 5.07 4.60 16.44
CA SER A 497 6.38 4.15 15.94
C SER A 497 6.33 2.96 14.98
N SER A 498 5.20 2.24 14.91
CA SER A 498 5.04 1.07 14.04
C SER A 498 3.57 0.75 13.82
N SER A 499 3.26 -0.08 12.82
CA SER A 499 1.88 -0.57 12.60
C SER A 499 1.29 -1.21 13.87
N THR A 500 2.07 -2.09 14.53
CA THR A 500 1.64 -2.75 15.76
C THR A 500 1.32 -1.75 16.85
N ASN A 501 2.17 -0.73 17.03
CA ASN A 501 1.95 0.29 18.04
C ASN A 501 0.76 1.20 17.71
N THR A 502 0.48 1.46 16.42
CA THR A 502 -0.71 2.20 15.99
C THR A 502 -1.99 1.50 16.45
N GLY A 503 -2.10 0.20 16.16
CA GLY A 503 -3.22 -0.62 16.58
C GLY A 503 -3.38 -0.68 18.10
N LEU A 504 -2.28 -0.98 18.81
CA LEU A 504 -2.28 -1.06 20.28
C LEU A 504 -2.63 0.28 20.94
N LEU A 505 -2.04 1.39 20.50
CA LEU A 505 -2.31 2.70 21.07
C LEU A 505 -3.76 3.11 20.90
N GLY A 506 -4.30 3.09 19.67
CA GLY A 506 -5.65 3.58 19.48
C GLY A 506 -6.72 2.62 20.05
N ARG A 507 -6.44 1.31 20.15
CA ARG A 507 -7.26 0.41 20.98
C ARG A 507 -7.28 0.84 22.43
N GLU A 508 -6.11 1.12 23.01
CA GLU A 508 -6.04 1.52 24.42
C GLU A 508 -6.61 2.92 24.68
N PHE A 509 -6.50 3.86 23.74
CA PHE A 509 -6.99 5.24 23.92
C PHE A 509 -8.48 5.31 24.23
N VAL A 510 -9.29 4.50 23.55
CA VAL A 510 -10.75 4.47 23.75
C VAL A 510 -11.21 3.40 24.74
N TRP A 511 -10.30 2.56 25.24
CA TRP A 511 -10.64 1.52 26.22
C TRP A 511 -10.90 2.11 27.61
N LYS A 512 -12.10 1.87 28.15
CA LYS A 512 -12.50 2.34 29.48
C LYS A 512 -12.53 1.21 30.56
N GLY A 513 -12.41 -0.07 30.17
CA GLY A 513 -12.36 -1.23 31.08
C GLY A 513 -13.69 -1.60 31.78
N ASP A 514 -13.71 -2.73 32.50
CA ASP A 514 -14.88 -3.26 33.24
C ASP A 514 -15.30 -2.44 34.49
N LYS A 515 -14.76 -1.24 34.64
CA LYS A 515 -15.11 -0.28 35.70
C LYS A 515 -15.15 1.14 35.13
N ALA A 516 -15.81 1.30 33.99
CA ALA A 516 -16.27 2.60 33.52
C ALA A 516 -17.47 3.06 34.37
#